data_AF-A0A8J3DHZ2-F1
#
_entry.id   AF-A0A8J3DHZ2-F1
#
_cell.length_a   1.000
_cell.length_b   1.000
_cell.length_c   1.000
_cell.angle_alpha   90.00
_cell.angle_beta   90.00
_cell.angle_gamma   90.00
#
_symmetry.space_group_name_H-M   'P 1'
#
loop_
_entity.id
_entity.type
_entity.pdbx_description
1 polymer ?
#
loop_
_entity_poly.entity_id
_entity_poly.type
_entity_poly.pdbx_seq_one_letter_code
_entity_poly.pdbx_strand_id
1 'polypeptide(L)'
;MSRSFHLFAFALVMSLLTLFGCAPSKVNDDQIEVVADEGLAALRIFDFTSAYKSLSRIQPELPQTNPRWEEITFAYAISCWHATPPDPEKTKIAVDLFREILNSDANDGYKTLSTMALARIKEVSSSDGDGVTDLEQARALYESVQKEHPTGKAGYQASLRLAQSYVQLLTPESIQQGLVIIAAQIEKDPVDPWAAVAYQYSGDLYAYYLNDISTALDCYLKADEIGMANASRADVYLWGMSMWAAQLSKDALAVKLWQRIINDHPRSIYGTMARDHLKDYASSHPDEAVEIPVIKTW
;
A
#
# COMPACT_ATOMS: atom_id res chain seq x y z
N MET A 1 -17.22 -78.59 25.34
CA MET A 1 -16.29 -77.45 25.28
C MET A 1 -16.21 -76.95 23.85
N SER A 2 -17.06 -76.00 23.46
CA SER A 2 -17.16 -75.50 22.07
C SER A 2 -17.90 -74.15 22.08
N ARG A 3 -17.18 -73.07 22.40
CA ARG A 3 -17.65 -71.67 22.28
C ARG A 3 -16.45 -70.71 22.24
N SER A 4 -15.63 -70.75 21.17
CA SER A 4 -14.55 -69.77 20.99
C SER A 4 -14.21 -69.41 19.53
N PHE A 5 -14.90 -69.96 18.53
CA PHE A 5 -14.49 -69.81 17.12
C PHE A 5 -15.28 -68.78 16.29
N HIS A 6 -16.31 -68.13 16.85
CA HIS A 6 -17.15 -67.18 16.09
C HIS A 6 -16.91 -65.69 16.35
N LEU A 7 -16.06 -65.33 17.32
CA LEU A 7 -15.75 -63.92 17.62
C LEU A 7 -14.57 -63.35 16.81
N PHE A 8 -13.72 -64.18 16.21
CA PHE A 8 -12.57 -63.70 15.41
C PHE A 8 -12.93 -63.37 13.95
N ALA A 9 -13.99 -63.95 13.40
CA ALA A 9 -14.38 -63.72 12.01
C ALA A 9 -15.13 -62.39 11.78
N PHE A 10 -15.78 -61.83 12.81
CA PHE A 10 -16.54 -60.58 12.70
C PHE A 10 -15.65 -59.32 12.79
N ALA A 11 -14.50 -59.41 13.48
CA ALA A 11 -13.54 -58.30 13.58
C ALA A 11 -12.70 -58.11 12.29
N LEU A 12 -12.52 -59.17 11.49
CA LEU A 12 -11.76 -59.10 10.24
C LEU A 12 -12.56 -58.45 9.09
N VAL A 13 -13.89 -58.60 9.08
CA VAL A 13 -14.75 -58.03 8.03
C VAL A 13 -15.04 -56.53 8.26
N MET A 14 -15.04 -56.07 9.52
CA MET A 14 -15.17 -54.63 9.84
C MET A 14 -13.88 -53.83 9.57
N SER A 15 -12.71 -54.47 9.51
CA SER A 15 -11.44 -53.79 9.19
C SER A 15 -11.18 -53.64 7.69
N LEU A 16 -11.93 -54.32 6.83
CA LEU A 16 -11.79 -54.25 5.37
C LEU A 16 -12.72 -53.23 4.70
N LEU A 17 -13.71 -52.69 5.41
CA LEU A 17 -14.64 -51.68 4.90
C LEU A 17 -14.22 -50.23 5.19
N THR A 18 -13.17 -50.00 5.98
CA THR A 18 -12.60 -48.66 6.22
C THR A 18 -11.53 -48.26 5.19
N LEU A 19 -11.19 -49.15 4.25
CA LEU A 19 -10.19 -48.87 3.21
C LEU A 19 -10.77 -48.35 1.88
N PHE A 20 -12.10 -48.28 1.74
CA PHE A 20 -12.73 -47.45 0.73
C PHE A 20 -12.86 -46.02 1.26
N GLY A 21 -11.74 -45.45 1.68
CA GLY A 21 -11.62 -44.02 1.87
C GLY A 21 -12.01 -43.37 0.55
N CYS A 22 -13.09 -42.60 0.56
CA CYS A 22 -13.48 -41.76 -0.57
C CYS A 22 -12.24 -40.98 -0.97
N ALA A 23 -11.64 -41.34 -2.12
CA ALA A 23 -10.61 -40.49 -2.71
C ALA A 23 -11.28 -39.13 -2.86
N PRO A 24 -10.78 -38.06 -2.21
CA PRO A 24 -11.34 -36.73 -2.39
C PRO A 24 -11.42 -36.50 -3.89
N SER A 25 -12.63 -36.24 -4.37
CA SER A 25 -12.85 -35.95 -5.78
C SER A 25 -11.88 -34.82 -6.13
N LYS A 26 -10.91 -35.10 -7.02
CA LYS A 26 -10.01 -34.07 -7.53
C LYS A 26 -10.87 -32.86 -7.89
N VAL A 27 -10.60 -31.72 -7.25
CA VAL A 27 -11.28 -30.47 -7.59
C VAL A 27 -11.09 -30.28 -9.09
N ASN A 28 -12.20 -30.23 -9.83
CA ASN A 28 -12.12 -30.02 -11.28
C ASN A 28 -11.58 -28.61 -11.53
N ASP A 29 -10.80 -28.43 -12.59
CA ASP A 29 -10.19 -27.15 -12.96
C ASP A 29 -11.24 -26.02 -13.02
N ASP A 30 -12.45 -26.30 -13.52
CA ASP A 30 -13.56 -25.34 -13.55
C ASP A 30 -13.97 -24.83 -12.16
N GLN A 31 -13.89 -25.68 -11.14
CA GLN A 31 -14.22 -25.28 -9.77
C GLN A 31 -13.10 -24.44 -9.16
N ILE A 32 -11.84 -24.70 -9.54
CA ILE A 32 -10.70 -23.90 -9.10
C ILE A 32 -10.86 -22.46 -9.60
N GLU A 33 -11.18 -22.28 -10.88
CA GLU A 33 -11.31 -20.95 -11.49
C GLU A 33 -12.43 -20.11 -10.86
N VAL A 34 -13.61 -20.71 -10.63
CA VAL A 34 -14.74 -20.01 -9.98
C VAL A 34 -14.37 -19.55 -8.57
N VAL A 35 -13.76 -20.43 -7.77
CA VAL A 35 -13.37 -20.11 -6.39
C VAL A 35 -12.22 -19.10 -6.36
N ALA A 36 -11.28 -19.18 -7.30
CA ALA A 36 -10.20 -18.21 -7.44
C ALA A 36 -10.74 -16.82 -7.75
N ASP A 37 -11.65 -16.70 -8.72
CA ASP A 37 -12.25 -15.42 -9.12
C ASP A 37 -13.07 -14.79 -7.99
N GLU A 38 -13.84 -15.58 -7.25
CA GLU A 38 -14.55 -15.12 -6.04
C GLU A 38 -13.56 -14.55 -5.00
N GLY A 39 -12.48 -15.28 -4.72
CA GLY A 39 -11.45 -14.86 -3.78
C GLY A 39 -10.72 -13.59 -4.21
N LEU A 40 -10.37 -13.48 -5.49
CA LEU A 40 -9.68 -12.31 -6.04
C LEU A 40 -10.61 -11.10 -6.13
N ALA A 41 -11.89 -11.29 -6.44
CA ALA A 41 -12.88 -10.22 -6.41
C ALA A 41 -13.05 -9.65 -4.99
N ALA A 42 -13.13 -10.51 -3.98
CA ALA A 42 -13.17 -10.10 -2.58
C ALA A 42 -11.92 -9.32 -2.17
N LEU A 43 -10.72 -9.79 -2.58
CA LEU A 43 -9.47 -9.11 -2.27
C LEU A 43 -9.40 -7.69 -2.88
N ARG A 44 -9.91 -7.49 -4.11
CA ARG A 44 -9.93 -6.18 -4.78
C ARG A 44 -10.72 -5.10 -4.05
N ILE A 45 -11.70 -5.50 -3.23
CA ILE A 45 -12.49 -4.59 -2.39
C ILE A 45 -12.06 -4.63 -0.91
N PHE A 46 -10.88 -5.21 -0.63
CA PHE A 46 -10.30 -5.35 0.70
C PHE A 46 -11.13 -6.21 1.68
N ASP A 47 -11.96 -7.12 1.17
CA ASP A 47 -12.62 -8.14 1.99
C ASP A 47 -11.70 -9.35 2.17
N PHE A 48 -10.69 -9.19 3.02
CA PHE A 48 -9.68 -10.21 3.30
C PHE A 48 -10.27 -11.49 3.91
N THR A 49 -11.40 -11.37 4.64
CA THR A 49 -12.07 -12.53 5.26
C THR A 49 -12.70 -13.42 4.21
N SER A 50 -13.47 -12.83 3.28
CA SER A 50 -14.06 -13.60 2.16
C SER A 50 -13.01 -14.11 1.19
N ALA A 51 -11.96 -13.33 0.93
CA ALA A 51 -10.82 -13.76 0.12
C ALA A 51 -10.12 -14.98 0.74
N TYR A 52 -9.77 -14.93 2.03
CA TYR A 52 -9.19 -16.06 2.76
C TYR A 52 -10.08 -17.30 2.70
N LYS A 53 -11.38 -17.16 2.97
CA LYS A 53 -12.33 -18.28 2.97
C LYS A 53 -12.41 -18.98 1.62
N SER A 54 -12.33 -18.21 0.54
CA SER A 54 -12.39 -18.76 -0.83
C SER A 54 -11.05 -19.41 -1.21
N LEU A 55 -9.96 -18.66 -1.08
CA LEU A 55 -8.63 -19.07 -1.56
C LEU A 55 -8.04 -20.22 -0.73
N SER A 56 -8.31 -20.31 0.58
CA SER A 56 -7.85 -21.42 1.43
C SER A 56 -8.39 -22.79 1.02
N ARG A 57 -9.48 -22.84 0.24
CA ARG A 57 -10.08 -24.09 -0.26
C ARG A 57 -9.32 -24.69 -1.44
N ILE A 58 -8.56 -23.87 -2.17
CA ILE A 58 -7.92 -24.27 -3.42
C ILE A 58 -6.39 -24.18 -3.36
N GLN A 59 -5.83 -23.18 -2.66
CA GLN A 59 -4.39 -22.90 -2.71
C GLN A 59 -3.53 -24.08 -2.23
N PRO A 60 -3.85 -24.81 -1.13
CA PRO A 60 -3.00 -25.92 -0.66
C PRO A 60 -2.88 -27.09 -1.64
N GLU A 61 -3.82 -27.22 -2.58
CA GLU A 61 -3.86 -28.31 -3.57
C GLU A 61 -3.48 -27.82 -4.99
N LEU A 62 -3.22 -26.52 -5.16
CA LEU A 62 -2.97 -25.91 -6.46
C LEU A 62 -1.53 -26.21 -6.91
N PRO A 63 -1.31 -26.96 -8.01
CA PRO A 63 0.03 -27.26 -8.47
C PRO A 63 0.71 -26.01 -9.04
N GLN A 64 2.03 -25.88 -8.86
CA GLN A 64 2.82 -24.78 -9.42
C GLN A 64 2.75 -24.69 -10.96
N THR A 65 2.38 -25.78 -11.63
CA THR A 65 2.15 -25.81 -13.08
C THR A 65 0.85 -25.10 -13.50
N ASN A 66 -0.04 -24.75 -12.56
CA ASN A 66 -1.25 -24.01 -12.87
C ASN A 66 -0.87 -22.56 -13.27
N PRO A 67 -1.40 -22.02 -14.39
CA PRO A 67 -1.01 -20.71 -14.90
C PRO A 67 -1.36 -19.54 -13.95
N ARG A 68 -2.26 -19.74 -12.99
CA ARG A 68 -2.68 -18.76 -11.97
C ARG A 68 -2.08 -19.05 -10.59
N TRP A 69 -1.17 -20.02 -10.47
CA TRP A 69 -0.60 -20.42 -9.19
C TRP A 69 0.01 -19.23 -8.44
N GLU A 70 0.78 -18.39 -9.14
CA GLU A 70 1.42 -17.21 -8.55
C GLU A 70 0.39 -16.19 -8.04
N GLU A 71 -0.64 -15.89 -8.86
CA GLU A 71 -1.71 -14.95 -8.51
C GLU A 71 -2.49 -15.42 -7.27
N ILE A 72 -2.94 -16.68 -7.28
CA ILE A 72 -3.75 -17.28 -6.21
C ILE A 72 -2.93 -17.41 -4.93
N THR A 73 -1.68 -17.86 -5.03
CA THR A 73 -0.79 -18.00 -3.88
C THR A 73 -0.48 -16.66 -3.25
N PHE A 74 -0.17 -15.63 -4.05
CA PHE A 74 0.06 -14.28 -3.56
C PHE A 74 -1.20 -13.70 -2.90
N ALA A 75 -2.36 -13.83 -3.54
CA ALA A 75 -3.63 -13.34 -3.02
C ALA A 75 -4.02 -14.02 -1.70
N TYR A 76 -3.77 -15.33 -1.59
CA TYR A 76 -4.01 -16.07 -0.36
C TYR A 76 -3.08 -15.62 0.76
N ALA A 77 -1.78 -15.44 0.47
CA ALA A 77 -0.81 -14.92 1.43
C ALA A 77 -1.20 -13.54 1.96
N ILE A 78 -1.61 -12.60 1.08
CA ILE A 78 -2.10 -11.28 1.48
C ILE A 78 -3.33 -11.38 2.39
N SER A 79 -4.27 -12.27 2.05
CA SER A 79 -5.49 -12.47 2.85
C SER A 79 -5.20 -13.06 4.23
N CYS A 80 -4.20 -13.94 4.33
CA CYS A 80 -3.71 -14.47 5.60
C CYS A 80 -3.07 -13.38 6.46
N TRP A 81 -2.19 -12.56 5.89
CA TRP A 81 -1.51 -11.49 6.62
C TRP A 81 -2.47 -10.40 7.13
N HIS A 82 -3.48 -10.03 6.34
CA HIS A 82 -4.48 -9.03 6.73
C HIS A 82 -5.71 -9.61 7.45
N ALA A 83 -5.58 -10.79 8.09
CA ALA A 83 -6.63 -11.36 8.90
C ALA A 83 -7.07 -10.38 10.01
N THR A 84 -8.39 -10.31 10.24
CA THR A 84 -8.98 -9.48 11.29
C THR A 84 -9.84 -10.36 12.23
N PRO A 85 -9.49 -10.49 13.52
CA PRO A 85 -8.30 -9.91 14.17
C PRO A 85 -6.98 -10.50 13.63
N PRO A 86 -5.83 -9.81 13.84
CA PRO A 86 -4.52 -10.35 13.49
C PRO A 86 -4.29 -11.72 14.11
N ASP A 87 -3.71 -12.64 13.33
CA ASP A 87 -3.53 -14.05 13.69
C ASP A 87 -2.09 -14.49 13.36
N PRO A 88 -1.24 -14.76 14.37
CA PRO A 88 0.16 -15.11 14.15
C PRO A 88 0.36 -16.34 13.27
N GLU A 89 -0.53 -17.35 13.36
CA GLU A 89 -0.42 -18.55 12.52
C GLU A 89 -0.71 -18.22 11.05
N LYS A 90 -1.68 -17.33 10.79
CA LYS A 90 -1.92 -16.85 9.42
C LYS A 90 -0.78 -15.96 8.92
N THR A 91 -0.17 -15.14 9.77
CA THR A 91 1.03 -14.39 9.39
C THR A 91 2.16 -15.33 8.99
N LYS A 92 2.37 -16.42 9.74
CA LYS A 92 3.35 -17.45 9.37
C LYS A 92 3.03 -18.10 8.02
N ILE A 93 1.78 -18.48 7.78
CA ILE A 93 1.33 -18.99 6.47
C ILE A 93 1.65 -17.98 5.36
N ALA A 94 1.35 -16.70 5.56
CA ALA A 94 1.65 -15.67 4.57
C ALA A 94 3.15 -15.59 4.24
N VAL A 95 4.00 -15.61 5.27
CA VAL A 95 5.47 -15.59 5.12
C VAL A 95 5.95 -16.80 4.31
N ASP A 96 5.45 -18.00 4.63
CA ASP A 96 5.86 -19.23 3.95
C ASP A 96 5.44 -19.21 2.47
N LEU A 97 4.23 -18.73 2.16
CA LEU A 97 3.74 -18.60 0.80
C LEU A 97 4.49 -17.53 -0.02
N PHE A 98 4.84 -16.38 0.56
CA PHE A 98 5.68 -15.39 -0.12
C PHE A 98 7.07 -15.96 -0.43
N ARG A 99 7.64 -16.73 0.50
CA ARG A 99 8.92 -17.43 0.26
C ARG A 99 8.80 -18.51 -0.81
N GLU A 100 7.67 -19.21 -0.89
CA GLU A 100 7.41 -20.18 -1.94
C GLU A 100 7.44 -19.51 -3.32
N ILE A 101 6.79 -18.35 -3.48
CA ILE A 101 6.85 -17.54 -4.71
C ILE A 101 8.30 -17.16 -5.04
N LEU A 102 9.06 -16.66 -4.06
CA LEU A 102 10.46 -16.26 -4.28
C LEU A 102 11.38 -17.41 -4.72
N ASN A 103 11.13 -18.62 -4.21
CA ASN A 103 11.94 -19.80 -4.51
C ASN A 103 11.46 -20.58 -5.76
N SER A 104 10.42 -20.12 -6.43
CA SER A 104 9.85 -20.76 -7.63
C SER A 104 10.35 -20.10 -8.92
N ASP A 105 9.87 -20.60 -10.06
CA ASP A 105 10.05 -19.96 -11.38
C ASP A 105 9.05 -18.80 -11.62
N ALA A 106 8.46 -18.25 -10.55
CA ALA A 106 7.49 -17.18 -10.65
C ALA A 106 7.98 -15.98 -11.45
N ASN A 107 7.05 -15.28 -12.10
CA ASN A 107 7.38 -14.06 -12.80
C ASN A 107 7.94 -13.01 -11.85
N ASP A 108 8.79 -12.16 -12.40
CA ASP A 108 9.53 -11.12 -11.70
C ASP A 108 8.58 -10.22 -10.87
N GLY A 109 7.42 -9.86 -11.41
CA GLY A 109 6.42 -9.03 -10.73
C GLY A 109 5.93 -9.62 -9.40
N TYR A 110 5.59 -10.91 -9.34
CA TYR A 110 5.17 -11.54 -8.08
C TYR A 110 6.33 -11.75 -7.11
N LYS A 111 7.56 -11.94 -7.62
CA LYS A 111 8.75 -11.97 -6.77
C LYS A 111 8.98 -10.62 -6.11
N THR A 112 8.96 -9.53 -6.88
CA THR A 112 9.06 -8.15 -6.37
C THR A 112 7.98 -7.87 -5.32
N LEU A 113 6.72 -8.19 -5.62
CA LEU A 113 5.61 -7.98 -4.69
C LEU A 113 5.74 -8.80 -3.40
N SER A 114 6.22 -10.05 -3.50
CA SER A 114 6.43 -10.92 -2.35
C SER A 114 7.58 -10.43 -1.47
N THR A 115 8.68 -9.96 -2.07
CA THR A 115 9.79 -9.30 -1.32
C THR A 115 9.30 -8.07 -0.57
N MET A 116 8.51 -7.21 -1.24
CA MET A 116 7.90 -6.03 -0.61
C MET A 116 6.94 -6.39 0.54
N ALA A 117 6.15 -7.45 0.39
CA ALA A 117 5.24 -7.92 1.43
C ALA A 117 6.00 -8.49 2.65
N LEU A 118 7.04 -9.29 2.43
CA LEU A 118 7.92 -9.78 3.50
C LEU A 118 8.61 -8.64 4.24
N ALA A 119 9.12 -7.63 3.52
CA ALA A 119 9.69 -6.44 4.11
C ALA A 119 8.68 -5.72 5.01
N ARG A 120 7.44 -5.59 4.55
CA ARG A 120 6.38 -4.92 5.31
C ARG A 120 5.94 -5.71 6.55
N ILE A 121 5.92 -7.05 6.50
CA ILE A 121 5.69 -7.88 7.68
C ILE A 121 6.77 -7.61 8.74
N LYS A 122 8.04 -7.56 8.33
CA LYS A 122 9.18 -7.25 9.22
C LYS A 122 9.12 -5.83 9.78
N GLU A 123 8.64 -4.87 8.99
CA GLU A 123 8.50 -3.46 9.37
C GLU A 123 7.37 -3.18 10.36
N VAL A 124 6.29 -3.97 10.35
CA VAL A 124 5.07 -3.66 11.14
C VAL A 124 4.91 -4.52 12.38
N SER A 125 5.60 -5.67 12.49
CA SER A 125 5.18 -6.73 13.41
C SER A 125 4.97 -6.28 14.86
N SER A 126 3.72 -6.44 15.30
CA SER A 126 3.30 -6.60 16.70
C SER A 126 2.38 -7.83 16.87
N SER A 127 2.35 -8.76 15.92
CA SER A 127 1.39 -9.89 15.88
C SER A 127 1.93 -11.22 16.35
N ASP A 128 3.25 -11.34 16.54
CA ASP A 128 3.91 -12.64 16.69
C ASP A 128 4.00 -13.10 18.17
N GLY A 129 3.44 -12.30 19.08
CA GLY A 129 3.45 -12.54 20.54
C GLY A 129 4.72 -12.04 21.23
N ASP A 130 5.80 -11.84 20.50
CA ASP A 130 7.09 -11.28 20.92
C ASP A 130 7.29 -9.81 20.51
N GLY A 131 6.49 -9.29 19.56
CA GLY A 131 6.32 -7.84 19.33
C GLY A 131 7.57 -7.08 18.87
N VAL A 132 8.58 -7.78 18.35
CA VAL A 132 9.83 -7.15 17.90
C VAL A 132 9.75 -6.83 16.41
N THR A 133 9.64 -5.55 16.09
CA THR A 133 9.85 -5.03 14.76
C THR A 133 11.30 -5.24 14.31
N ASP A 134 11.53 -5.82 13.14
CA ASP A 134 12.86 -6.07 12.59
C ASP A 134 13.14 -5.14 11.40
N LEU A 135 13.49 -3.91 11.74
CA LEU A 135 13.73 -2.86 10.74
C LEU A 135 14.95 -3.09 9.89
N GLU A 136 15.96 -3.79 10.41
CA GLU A 136 17.17 -4.10 9.64
C GLU A 136 16.84 -5.05 8.49
N GLN A 137 16.13 -6.15 8.77
CA GLN A 137 15.70 -7.07 7.71
C GLN A 137 14.70 -6.41 6.75
N ALA A 138 13.76 -5.60 7.26
CA ALA A 138 12.82 -4.87 6.39
C ALA A 138 13.56 -3.95 5.39
N ARG A 139 14.54 -3.18 5.88
CA ARG A 139 15.36 -2.27 5.06
C ARG A 139 16.14 -3.03 4.01
N ALA A 140 16.83 -4.11 4.39
CA ALA A 140 17.59 -4.93 3.45
C ALA A 140 16.71 -5.48 2.30
N LEU A 141 15.48 -5.88 2.61
CA LEU A 141 14.54 -6.35 1.58
C LEU A 141 14.09 -5.20 0.66
N TYR A 142 13.75 -4.03 1.19
CA TYR A 142 13.42 -2.86 0.35
C TYR A 142 14.61 -2.41 -0.52
N GLU A 143 15.82 -2.42 0.02
CA GLU A 143 17.06 -2.11 -0.72
C GLU A 143 17.30 -3.11 -1.86
N SER A 144 17.00 -4.40 -1.65
CA SER A 144 17.11 -5.42 -2.71
C SER A 144 16.17 -5.13 -3.88
N VAL A 145 14.92 -4.77 -3.59
CA VAL A 145 13.94 -4.36 -4.63
C VAL A 145 14.40 -3.10 -5.35
N GLN A 146 14.92 -2.09 -4.62
CA GLN A 146 15.43 -0.87 -5.24
C GLN A 146 16.64 -1.15 -6.15
N LYS A 147 17.49 -2.10 -5.79
CA LYS A 147 18.66 -2.48 -6.58
C LYS A 147 18.26 -3.20 -7.88
N GLU A 148 17.27 -4.07 -7.81
CA GLU A 148 16.74 -4.83 -8.95
C GLU A 148 15.88 -3.96 -9.87
N HIS A 149 15.13 -3.01 -9.29
CA HIS A 149 14.25 -2.07 -9.98
C HIS A 149 14.63 -0.62 -9.65
N PRO A 150 15.72 -0.08 -10.21
CA PRO A 150 16.20 1.26 -9.86
C PRO A 150 15.28 2.39 -10.33
N THR A 151 14.33 2.10 -11.24
CA THR A 151 13.41 3.07 -11.86
C THR A 151 11.99 2.50 -11.91
N GLY A 152 11.01 3.32 -12.24
CA GLY A 152 9.61 2.93 -12.32
C GLY A 152 8.94 2.70 -10.96
N LYS A 153 7.66 2.30 -11.03
CA LYS A 153 6.79 2.09 -9.86
C LYS A 153 7.41 1.23 -8.74
N ALA A 154 8.03 0.10 -9.08
CA ALA A 154 8.58 -0.81 -8.07
C ALA A 154 9.72 -0.17 -7.28
N GLY A 155 10.64 0.51 -7.98
CA GLY A 155 11.74 1.26 -7.35
C GLY A 155 11.23 2.37 -6.44
N TYR A 156 10.27 3.16 -6.91
CA TYR A 156 9.64 4.20 -6.09
C TYR A 156 8.94 3.65 -4.85
N GLN A 157 8.15 2.60 -4.99
CA GLN A 157 7.46 1.98 -3.86
C GLN A 157 8.46 1.44 -2.83
N ALA A 158 9.54 0.79 -3.28
CA ALA A 158 10.61 0.33 -2.41
C ALA A 158 11.31 1.47 -1.69
N SER A 159 11.70 2.54 -2.40
CA SER A 159 12.36 3.71 -1.81
C SER A 159 11.47 4.44 -0.80
N LEU A 160 10.18 4.60 -1.09
CA LEU A 160 9.24 5.25 -0.16
C LEU A 160 9.07 4.43 1.11
N ARG A 161 8.97 3.11 0.99
CA ARG A 161 8.89 2.22 2.16
C ARG A 161 10.20 2.16 2.94
N LEU A 162 11.34 2.12 2.24
CA LEU A 162 12.65 2.21 2.86
C LEU A 162 12.77 3.50 3.68
N ALA A 163 12.45 4.65 3.07
CA ALA A 163 12.44 5.94 3.74
C ALA A 163 11.48 5.97 4.94
N GLN A 164 10.25 5.45 4.77
CA GLN A 164 9.28 5.34 5.86
C GLN A 164 9.81 4.52 7.05
N SER A 165 10.55 3.44 6.77
CA SER A 165 11.12 2.60 7.82
C SER A 165 12.16 3.33 8.68
N TYR A 166 12.79 4.40 8.18
CA TYR A 166 13.62 5.32 8.95
C TYR A 166 12.78 6.36 9.68
N VAL A 167 11.90 7.04 8.93
CA VAL A 167 11.05 8.13 9.44
C VAL A 167 10.23 7.73 10.66
N GLN A 168 9.76 6.47 10.75
CA GLN A 168 8.94 6.04 11.88
C GLN A 168 9.62 6.14 13.26
N LEU A 169 10.94 6.34 13.32
CA LEU A 169 11.67 6.64 14.56
C LEU A 169 11.46 8.08 15.04
N LEU A 170 10.97 8.96 14.16
CA LEU A 170 10.60 10.35 14.43
C LEU A 170 11.72 11.21 15.02
N THR A 171 12.99 10.84 14.80
CA THR A 171 14.14 11.70 15.12
C THR A 171 14.55 12.52 13.90
N PRO A 172 15.08 13.75 14.07
CA PRO A 172 15.55 14.56 12.94
C PRO A 172 16.53 13.82 12.02
N GLU A 173 17.46 13.04 12.58
CA GLU A 173 18.46 12.28 11.81
C GLU A 173 17.78 11.19 10.96
N SER A 174 16.82 10.46 11.54
CA SER A 174 16.08 9.41 10.83
C SER A 174 15.20 9.97 9.71
N ILE A 175 14.61 11.15 9.92
CA ILE A 175 13.84 11.87 8.92
C ILE A 175 14.74 12.31 7.78
N GLN A 176 15.90 12.90 8.08
CA GLN A 176 16.87 13.29 7.06
C GLN A 176 17.38 12.10 6.26
N GLN A 177 17.61 10.95 6.89
CA GLN A 177 17.96 9.72 6.17
C GLN A 177 16.86 9.29 5.21
N GLY A 178 15.59 9.34 5.64
CA GLY A 178 14.45 9.08 4.75
C GLY A 178 14.39 10.05 3.57
N LEU A 179 14.61 11.34 3.81
CA LEU A 179 14.63 12.37 2.76
C LEU A 179 15.76 12.14 1.74
N VAL A 180 16.95 11.71 2.18
CA VAL A 180 18.07 11.36 1.28
C VAL A 180 17.69 10.20 0.35
N ILE A 181 17.04 9.16 0.89
CA ILE A 181 16.57 8.02 0.09
C ILE A 181 15.54 8.47 -0.96
N ILE A 182 14.60 9.31 -0.57
CA ILE A 182 13.56 9.84 -1.47
C ILE A 182 14.19 10.70 -2.57
N ALA A 183 15.06 11.64 -2.21
CA ALA A 183 15.73 12.52 -3.16
C ALA A 183 16.56 11.73 -4.18
N ALA A 184 17.31 10.73 -3.72
CA ALA A 184 18.09 9.86 -4.61
C ALA A 184 17.20 9.05 -5.57
N GLN A 185 15.98 8.68 -5.18
CA GLN A 185 15.04 8.01 -6.08
C GLN A 185 14.45 8.96 -7.12
N ILE A 186 14.09 10.18 -6.70
CA ILE A 186 13.60 11.22 -7.62
C ILE A 186 14.67 11.58 -8.66
N GLU A 187 15.93 11.70 -8.25
CA GLU A 187 17.04 12.01 -9.17
C GLU A 187 17.21 10.95 -10.27
N LYS A 188 17.01 9.67 -9.95
CA LYS A 188 17.13 8.57 -10.90
C LYS A 188 16.03 8.57 -11.96
N ASP A 189 14.82 8.98 -11.60
CA ASP A 189 13.64 8.87 -12.47
C ASP A 189 12.62 9.99 -12.22
N PRO A 190 12.96 11.26 -12.53
CA PRO A 190 12.18 12.43 -12.11
C PRO A 190 10.84 12.59 -12.83
N VAL A 191 10.59 11.83 -13.89
CA VAL A 191 9.37 11.92 -14.72
C VAL A 191 8.34 10.85 -14.39
N ASP A 192 8.67 9.88 -13.52
CA ASP A 192 7.71 8.85 -13.12
C ASP A 192 6.56 9.48 -12.31
N PRO A 193 5.29 9.08 -12.53
CA PRO A 193 4.15 9.59 -11.77
C PRO A 193 4.26 9.41 -10.24
N TRP A 194 5.05 8.45 -9.75
CA TRP A 194 5.32 8.26 -8.32
C TRP A 194 6.23 9.33 -7.72
N ALA A 195 6.95 10.12 -8.54
CA ALA A 195 7.69 11.28 -8.07
C ALA A 195 6.77 12.29 -7.36
N ALA A 196 5.52 12.45 -7.80
CA ALA A 196 4.55 13.30 -7.11
C ALA A 196 4.26 12.81 -5.69
N VAL A 197 4.08 11.49 -5.49
CA VAL A 197 3.90 10.89 -4.15
C VAL A 197 5.12 11.16 -3.28
N ALA A 198 6.31 11.02 -3.86
CA ALA A 198 7.58 11.22 -3.17
C ALA A 198 7.75 12.68 -2.72
N TYR A 199 7.47 13.64 -3.60
CA TYR A 199 7.46 15.05 -3.25
C TYR A 199 6.42 15.40 -2.19
N GLN A 200 5.19 14.88 -2.27
CA GLN A 200 4.18 15.13 -1.23
C GLN A 200 4.64 14.58 0.13
N TYR A 201 5.19 13.36 0.15
CA TYR A 201 5.70 12.77 1.38
C TYR A 201 6.88 13.56 1.95
N SER A 202 7.85 13.98 1.13
CA SER A 202 8.91 14.90 1.56
C SER A 202 8.35 16.21 2.11
N GLY A 203 7.33 16.78 1.47
CA GLY A 203 6.65 17.99 1.93
C GLY A 203 6.04 17.84 3.33
N ASP A 204 5.39 16.70 3.60
CA ASP A 204 4.87 16.38 4.94
C ASP A 204 5.98 16.30 5.98
N LEU A 205 7.12 15.68 5.64
CA LEU A 205 8.28 15.58 6.54
C LEU A 205 8.86 16.95 6.89
N TYR A 206 9.04 17.81 5.89
CA TYR A 206 9.53 19.16 6.11
C TYR A 206 8.55 20.02 6.92
N ALA A 207 7.26 20.00 6.58
CA ALA A 207 6.26 20.84 7.23
C ALA A 207 6.03 20.45 8.69
N TYR A 208 5.78 19.17 8.95
CA TYR A 208 5.24 18.73 10.24
C TYR A 208 6.30 18.24 11.23
N TYR A 209 7.47 17.82 10.75
CA TYR A 209 8.50 17.25 11.62
C TYR A 209 9.77 18.11 11.68
N LEU A 210 10.12 18.80 10.60
CA LEU A 210 11.30 19.67 10.57
C LEU A 210 10.96 21.16 10.70
N ASN A 211 9.67 21.52 10.69
CA ASN A 211 9.17 22.91 10.71
C ASN A 211 9.77 23.80 9.61
N ASP A 212 10.14 23.22 8.46
CA ASP A 212 10.67 23.93 7.31
C ASP A 212 9.56 24.11 6.26
N ILE A 213 8.74 25.12 6.49
CA ILE A 213 7.58 25.42 5.64
C ILE A 213 8.01 25.85 4.23
N SER A 214 9.18 26.49 4.08
CA SER A 214 9.67 26.90 2.77
C SER A 214 9.97 25.69 1.89
N THR A 215 10.76 24.76 2.41
CA THR A 215 11.10 23.55 1.66
C THR A 215 9.87 22.66 1.44
N ALA A 216 8.98 22.58 2.44
CA ALA A 216 7.72 21.86 2.29
C ALA A 216 6.86 22.40 1.13
N LEU A 217 6.70 23.73 1.05
CA LEU A 217 5.97 24.38 -0.04
C LEU A 217 6.61 24.05 -1.40
N ASP A 218 7.94 24.11 -1.51
CA ASP A 218 8.64 23.81 -2.75
C ASP A 218 8.43 22.34 -3.18
N CYS A 219 8.45 21.39 -2.24
CA CYS A 219 8.10 19.99 -2.52
C CYS A 219 6.65 19.85 -3.04
N TYR A 220 5.69 20.49 -2.38
CA TYR A 220 4.29 20.41 -2.78
C TYR A 220 4.01 21.05 -4.14
N LEU A 221 4.69 22.15 -4.47
CA LEU A 221 4.63 22.76 -5.80
C LEU A 221 5.18 21.81 -6.88
N LYS A 222 6.27 21.09 -6.60
CA LYS A 222 6.78 20.05 -7.50
C LYS A 222 5.82 18.88 -7.68
N ALA A 223 5.16 18.44 -6.62
CA ALA A 223 4.13 17.42 -6.75
C ALA A 223 2.93 17.89 -7.60
N ASP A 224 2.51 19.14 -7.45
CA ASP A 224 1.43 19.74 -8.24
C ASP A 224 1.80 19.89 -9.71
N GLU A 225 3.05 20.26 -10.03
CA GLU A 225 3.58 20.32 -11.41
C GLU A 225 3.50 18.96 -12.13
N ILE A 226 3.74 17.86 -11.42
CA ILE A 226 3.69 16.49 -11.96
C ILE A 226 2.24 15.96 -12.03
N GLY A 227 1.42 16.37 -11.08
CA GLY A 227 0.06 15.88 -10.87
C GLY A 227 -0.04 15.14 -9.53
N MET A 228 -0.79 15.74 -8.60
CA MET A 228 -0.92 15.20 -7.23
C MET A 228 -1.42 13.76 -7.21
N ALA A 229 -0.87 12.94 -6.31
CA ALA A 229 -1.17 11.52 -6.24
C ALA A 229 -2.65 11.22 -5.89
N ASN A 230 -3.29 12.11 -5.13
CA ASN A 230 -4.70 12.01 -4.78
C ASN A 230 -5.47 13.23 -5.28
N ALA A 231 -5.93 13.17 -6.53
CA ALA A 231 -6.69 14.22 -7.18
C ALA A 231 -7.99 14.59 -6.42
N SER A 232 -8.59 13.64 -5.67
CA SER A 232 -9.80 13.92 -4.88
C SER A 232 -9.56 14.84 -3.67
N ARG A 233 -8.29 15.04 -3.29
CA ARG A 233 -7.87 15.92 -2.19
C ARG A 233 -7.05 17.13 -2.68
N ALA A 234 -7.08 17.42 -3.99
CA ALA A 234 -6.30 18.51 -4.56
C ALA A 234 -6.59 19.87 -3.90
N ASP A 235 -7.85 20.12 -3.54
CA ASP A 235 -8.29 21.32 -2.82
C ASP A 235 -7.61 21.47 -1.45
N VAL A 236 -7.48 20.39 -0.67
CA VAL A 236 -6.79 20.38 0.62
C VAL A 236 -5.32 20.77 0.46
N TYR A 237 -4.65 20.21 -0.55
CA TYR A 237 -3.23 20.47 -0.78
C TYR A 237 -3.00 21.89 -1.32
N LEU A 238 -3.83 22.36 -2.26
CA LEU A 238 -3.81 23.73 -2.75
C LEU A 238 -4.03 24.73 -1.61
N TRP A 239 -4.97 24.44 -0.71
CA TRP A 239 -5.21 25.25 0.48
C TRP A 239 -3.96 25.32 1.37
N GLY A 240 -3.37 24.18 1.72
CA GLY A 240 -2.14 24.13 2.52
C GLY A 240 -1.01 24.94 1.90
N MET A 241 -0.76 24.76 0.59
CA MET A 241 0.25 25.54 -0.15
C MET A 241 -0.05 27.05 -0.12
N SER A 242 -1.31 27.45 -0.27
CA SER A 242 -1.69 28.87 -0.28
C SER A 242 -1.44 29.54 1.07
N MET A 243 -1.71 28.84 2.18
CA MET A 243 -1.48 29.34 3.52
C MET A 243 0.01 29.44 3.83
N TRP A 244 0.80 28.44 3.43
CA TRP A 244 2.25 28.49 3.55
C TRP A 244 2.88 29.58 2.69
N ALA A 245 2.38 29.78 1.47
CA ALA A 245 2.83 30.87 0.61
C ALA A 245 2.59 32.24 1.27
N ALA A 246 1.39 32.47 1.82
CA ALA A 246 1.08 33.71 2.54
C ALA A 246 1.96 33.89 3.80
N GLN A 247 2.17 32.82 4.57
CA GLN A 247 3.04 32.85 5.75
C GLN A 247 4.50 33.20 5.40
N LEU A 248 4.98 32.80 4.22
CA LEU A 248 6.30 33.11 3.70
C LEU A 248 6.35 34.44 2.94
N SER A 249 5.29 35.25 3.00
CA SER A 249 5.14 36.50 2.24
C SER A 249 5.35 36.32 0.73
N LYS A 250 4.99 35.14 0.19
CA LYS A 250 4.94 34.84 -1.25
C LYS A 250 3.54 35.19 -1.78
N ASP A 251 3.12 36.43 -1.60
CA ASP A 251 1.72 36.87 -1.77
C ASP A 251 1.15 36.60 -3.16
N ALA A 252 1.90 36.88 -4.22
CA ALA A 252 1.49 36.59 -5.59
C ALA A 252 1.20 35.09 -5.82
N LEU A 253 1.96 34.20 -5.18
CA LEU A 253 1.71 32.76 -5.24
C LEU A 253 0.46 32.38 -4.44
N ALA A 254 0.28 32.94 -3.24
CA ALA A 254 -0.90 32.70 -2.42
C ALA A 254 -2.18 33.09 -3.17
N VAL A 255 -2.22 34.29 -3.76
CA VAL A 255 -3.31 34.79 -4.61
C VAL A 255 -3.62 33.84 -5.76
N LYS A 256 -2.59 33.41 -6.50
CA LYS A 256 -2.75 32.45 -7.61
C LYS A 256 -3.36 31.13 -7.14
N LEU A 257 -2.90 30.61 -6.00
CA LEU A 257 -3.41 29.36 -5.45
C LEU A 257 -4.86 29.50 -4.96
N TRP A 258 -5.23 30.59 -4.28
CA TRP A 258 -6.61 30.86 -3.88
C TRP A 258 -7.55 30.94 -5.10
N GLN A 259 -7.14 31.65 -6.15
CA GLN A 259 -7.91 31.73 -7.40
C GLN A 259 -8.12 30.35 -8.02
N ARG A 260 -7.08 29.50 -8.02
CA ARG A 260 -7.17 28.14 -8.54
C ARG A 260 -8.13 27.27 -7.72
N ILE A 261 -8.10 27.35 -6.39
CA ILE A 261 -9.06 26.62 -5.53
C ILE A 261 -10.51 27.00 -5.88
N ILE A 262 -10.80 28.30 -6.05
CA ILE A 262 -12.15 28.77 -6.38
C ILE A 262 -12.60 28.28 -7.76
N ASN A 263 -11.70 28.30 -8.74
CA ASN A 263 -12.02 27.91 -10.12
C ASN A 263 -12.16 26.39 -10.28
N ASP A 264 -11.22 25.62 -9.74
CA ASP A 264 -11.12 24.17 -9.94
C ASP A 264 -12.02 23.41 -8.94
N HIS A 265 -12.24 23.99 -7.75
CA HIS A 265 -12.98 23.36 -6.65
C HIS A 265 -14.05 24.29 -6.02
N PRO A 266 -14.98 24.85 -6.82
CA PRO A 266 -15.93 25.90 -6.36
C PRO A 266 -16.91 25.44 -5.28
N ARG A 267 -17.06 24.12 -5.07
CA ARG A 267 -17.94 23.53 -4.06
C ARG A 267 -17.20 23.05 -2.80
N SER A 268 -15.87 23.17 -2.78
CA SER A 268 -15.08 22.85 -1.59
C SER A 268 -15.26 23.93 -0.53
N ILE A 269 -15.19 23.55 0.75
CA ILE A 269 -15.10 24.50 1.86
C ILE A 269 -13.91 25.46 1.67
N TYR A 270 -12.81 24.95 1.12
CA TYR A 270 -11.61 25.74 0.84
C TYR A 270 -11.84 26.75 -0.29
N GLY A 271 -12.80 26.52 -1.19
CA GLY A 271 -13.19 27.52 -2.19
C GLY A 271 -13.83 28.75 -1.56
N THR A 272 -14.71 28.56 -0.58
CA THR A 272 -15.28 29.67 0.20
C THR A 272 -14.20 30.41 0.98
N MET A 273 -13.34 29.67 1.69
CA MET A 273 -12.27 30.28 2.49
C MET A 273 -11.26 31.05 1.62
N ALA A 274 -10.82 30.47 0.51
CA ALA A 274 -9.93 31.12 -0.45
C ALA A 274 -10.52 32.42 -1.00
N ARG A 275 -11.84 32.44 -1.23
CA ARG A 275 -12.54 33.66 -1.68
C ARG A 275 -12.51 34.76 -0.63
N ASP A 276 -12.69 34.41 0.65
CA ASP A 276 -12.64 35.41 1.72
C ASP A 276 -11.22 35.96 1.90
N HIS A 277 -10.20 35.09 1.86
CA HIS A 277 -8.79 35.54 1.84
C HIS A 277 -8.46 36.47 0.66
N LEU A 278 -8.97 36.19 -0.54
CA LEU A 278 -8.78 37.08 -1.69
C LEU A 278 -9.43 38.46 -1.51
N LYS A 279 -10.61 38.53 -0.87
CA LYS A 279 -11.26 39.82 -0.57
C LYS A 279 -10.45 40.63 0.44
N ASP A 280 -9.96 39.96 1.49
CA ASP A 280 -9.16 40.59 2.53
C ASP A 280 -7.83 41.11 1.95
N TYR A 281 -7.19 40.29 1.10
CA TYR A 281 -5.99 40.68 0.36
C TYR A 281 -6.24 41.89 -0.55
N ALA A 282 -7.27 41.85 -1.39
CA ALA A 282 -7.61 42.96 -2.30
C ALA A 282 -7.97 44.25 -1.55
N SER A 283 -8.61 44.15 -0.39
CA SER A 283 -8.92 45.32 0.46
C SER A 283 -7.67 45.94 1.07
N SER A 284 -6.66 45.10 1.37
CA SER A 284 -5.38 45.55 1.93
C SER A 284 -4.39 46.03 0.86
N HIS A 285 -4.58 45.62 -0.40
CA HIS A 285 -3.74 45.95 -1.55
C HIS A 285 -4.57 46.53 -2.71
N PRO A 286 -5.23 47.68 -2.53
CA PRO A 286 -6.15 48.23 -3.53
C PRO A 286 -5.49 48.59 -4.87
N ASP A 287 -4.17 48.78 -4.87
CA ASP A 287 -3.39 49.09 -6.08
C ASP A 287 -3.06 47.83 -6.90
N GLU A 288 -3.18 46.65 -6.31
CA GLU A 288 -3.02 45.37 -6.99
C GLU A 288 -4.40 44.96 -7.52
N ALA A 289 -4.59 44.99 -8.84
CA ALA A 289 -5.85 44.64 -9.49
C ALA A 289 -6.15 43.12 -9.38
N VAL A 290 -6.46 42.64 -8.17
CA VAL A 290 -6.72 41.24 -7.87
C VAL A 290 -8.11 40.82 -8.35
N GLU A 291 -8.15 39.87 -9.27
CA GLU A 291 -9.40 39.25 -9.72
C GLU A 291 -9.91 38.27 -8.66
N ILE A 292 -11.18 38.43 -8.26
CA ILE A 292 -11.88 37.49 -7.37
C ILE A 292 -12.84 36.66 -8.22
N PRO A 293 -12.55 35.36 -8.47
CA PRO A 293 -13.39 34.57 -9.35
C PRO A 293 -14.82 34.40 -8.80
N VAL A 294 -15.80 34.39 -9.70
CA VAL A 294 -17.21 34.17 -9.34
C VAL A 294 -17.47 32.68 -9.23
N ILE A 295 -17.95 32.25 -8.07
CA ILE A 295 -18.39 30.86 -7.84
C ILE A 295 -19.63 30.62 -8.73
N LYS A 296 -19.49 29.77 -9.75
CA LYS A 296 -20.62 29.35 -10.59
C LYS A 296 -21.53 28.41 -9.81
N THR A 297 -22.76 28.83 -9.53
CA THR A 297 -23.82 27.93 -9.06
C THR A 297 -24.37 27.17 -10.27
N TRP A 298 -24.07 25.87 -10.34
CA TRP A 298 -24.67 24.94 -11.30
C TRP A 298 -25.95 24.36 -10.74
#